data_AF-A0A292E8S1-F1
#
_entry.id   AF-A0A292E8S1-F1
#
_cell.length_a   1.000
_cell.length_b   1.000
_cell.length_c   1.000
_cell.angle_alpha   90.00
_cell.angle_beta   90.00
_cell.angle_gamma   90.00
#
_symmetry.space_group_name_H-M   'P 1'
#
loop_
_entity.id
_entity.type
_entity.pdbx_description
1 polymer ?
#
loop_
_entity_poly.entity_id
_entity_poly.type
_entity_poly.pdbx_seq_one_letter_code
_entity_poly.pdbx_strand_id
1 'polypeptide(L)'
;MRKRLSVFILMAASLLPAPAFAGCFDLAKGQPSSLSGVLTHHIFPGPPNFEDVQKGDTPEPGYILKLDDNICLTGDTDFADPKTLFDEVQLVPTDETGADMKTLRDSRVHVVLKDPMPAMTGHHHRPLVAWVTAIEPQGDPTKNYGTAATTVEAFYKALETGDGMLAARFIIPEKTEKGLLSPGSLSRFYGNLDEPLELHDVHALADDRFLVRYRFRDGERICDGRATVTTTRRDGRAFIKSIRADSGC
;
A
#
# COMPACT_ATOMS: atom_id res chain seq x y z
N MET A 1 -35.26 52.58 36.93
CA MET A 1 -34.43 52.95 35.77
C MET A 1 -33.79 51.71 35.18
N ARG A 2 -34.05 51.47 33.89
CA ARG A 2 -33.45 50.53 32.89
C ARG A 2 -32.54 49.39 33.38
N LYS A 3 -33.04 48.14 33.32
CA LYS A 3 -32.21 46.91 33.27
C LYS A 3 -31.61 46.77 31.86
N ARG A 4 -30.28 46.75 31.74
CA ARG A 4 -29.55 46.45 30.51
C ARG A 4 -29.40 44.93 30.39
N LEU A 5 -29.91 44.36 29.30
CA LEU A 5 -29.75 42.95 28.95
C LEU A 5 -28.45 42.83 28.14
N SER A 6 -27.41 42.22 28.72
CA SER A 6 -26.16 41.93 27.99
C SER A 6 -26.32 40.61 27.24
N VAL A 7 -26.34 40.68 25.91
CA VAL A 7 -26.29 39.51 25.02
C VAL A 7 -24.83 39.07 24.92
N PHE A 8 -24.52 37.88 25.45
CA PHE A 8 -23.25 37.21 25.22
C PHE A 8 -23.34 36.43 23.90
N ILE A 9 -22.60 36.89 22.89
CA ILE A 9 -22.38 36.14 21.65
C ILE A 9 -21.29 35.10 21.93
N LEU A 10 -21.65 33.82 21.98
CA LEU A 10 -20.68 32.72 21.96
C LEU A 10 -20.10 32.62 20.55
N MET A 11 -18.84 33.02 20.40
CA MET A 11 -18.03 32.73 19.21
C MET A 11 -17.59 31.26 19.32
N ALA A 12 -18.24 30.36 18.58
CA ALA A 12 -17.78 28.99 18.44
C ALA A 12 -16.56 28.95 17.51
N ALA A 13 -15.38 28.79 18.08
CA ALA A 13 -14.14 28.58 17.32
C ALA A 13 -14.17 27.18 16.70
N SER A 14 -14.35 27.12 15.38
CA SER A 14 -14.21 25.89 14.59
C SER A 14 -12.75 25.44 14.61
N LEU A 15 -12.41 24.52 15.50
CA LEU A 15 -11.13 23.81 15.48
C LEU A 15 -11.11 22.90 14.23
N LEU A 16 -10.44 23.35 13.18
CA LEU A 16 -10.10 22.48 12.05
C LEU A 16 -9.07 21.45 12.54
N PRO A 17 -9.31 20.14 12.38
CA PRO A 17 -8.31 19.13 12.74
C PRO A 17 -7.08 19.31 11.85
N ALA A 18 -5.91 19.42 12.48
CA ALA A 18 -4.64 19.39 11.76
C ALA A 18 -4.44 17.99 11.15
N PRO A 19 -3.88 17.89 9.94
CA PRO A 19 -3.50 16.60 9.39
C PRO A 19 -2.46 15.96 10.32
N ALA A 20 -2.74 14.77 10.81
CA ALA A 20 -1.76 13.99 11.54
C ALA A 20 -0.68 13.54 10.55
N PHE A 21 0.52 14.07 10.66
CA PHE A 21 1.69 13.41 10.08
C PHE A 21 1.75 12.02 10.70
N ALA A 22 1.82 10.98 9.87
CA ALA A 22 2.17 9.65 10.35
C ALA A 22 3.49 9.79 11.13
N GLY A 23 3.52 9.28 12.37
CA GLY A 23 4.72 9.37 13.21
C GLY A 23 5.92 8.64 12.57
N CYS A 24 7.14 8.93 13.03
CA CYS A 24 8.34 8.23 12.58
C CYS A 24 8.21 6.71 12.76
N PHE A 25 8.79 5.94 11.83
CA PHE A 25 8.84 4.49 11.94
C PHE A 25 9.80 4.06 13.06
N ASP A 26 9.32 3.21 13.95
CA ASP A 26 10.07 2.70 15.10
C ASP A 26 10.78 1.40 14.73
N LEU A 27 12.10 1.49 14.48
CA LEU A 27 12.94 0.37 14.07
C LEU A 27 12.96 -0.74 15.13
N ALA A 28 12.86 -0.39 16.42
CA ALA A 28 12.81 -1.37 17.52
C ALA A 28 11.53 -2.23 17.48
N LYS A 29 10.51 -1.78 16.75
CA LYS A 29 9.28 -2.54 16.49
C LYS A 29 9.27 -3.21 15.10
N GLY A 30 10.39 -3.19 14.39
CA GLY A 30 10.50 -3.74 13.04
C GLY A 30 9.71 -2.94 11.99
N GLN A 31 9.53 -1.63 12.19
CA GLN A 31 8.86 -0.75 11.24
C GLN A 31 9.88 -0.04 10.31
N PRO A 32 9.49 0.33 9.08
CA PRO A 32 8.25 -0.04 8.42
C PRO A 32 8.25 -1.51 7.97
N SER A 33 7.10 -2.17 8.07
CA SER A 33 6.91 -3.54 7.57
C SER A 33 6.56 -3.59 6.07
N SER A 34 6.17 -2.46 5.49
CA SER A 34 5.91 -2.33 4.05
C SER A 34 6.01 -0.87 3.63
N LEU A 35 6.31 -0.64 2.35
CA LEU A 35 6.36 0.68 1.74
C LEU A 35 5.85 0.63 0.29
N SER A 36 5.42 1.78 -0.21
CA SER A 36 5.04 1.97 -1.61
C SER A 36 5.84 3.12 -2.21
N GLY A 37 6.20 2.98 -3.48
CA GLY A 37 7.02 3.98 -4.17
C GLY A 37 7.45 3.54 -5.56
N VAL A 38 8.34 4.29 -6.19
CA VAL A 38 8.95 3.93 -7.47
C VAL A 38 10.26 3.19 -7.21
N LEU A 39 10.34 1.94 -7.69
CA LEU A 39 11.57 1.16 -7.62
C LEU A 39 12.54 1.66 -8.70
N THR A 40 13.76 2.01 -8.33
CA THR A 40 14.81 2.44 -9.27
C THR A 40 16.06 1.60 -9.07
N HIS A 41 16.78 1.34 -10.16
CA HIS A 41 18.05 0.61 -10.14
C HIS A 41 19.22 1.58 -10.23
N HIS A 42 20.22 1.42 -9.37
CA HIS A 42 21.40 2.27 -9.27
C HIS A 42 22.68 1.44 -9.30
N ILE A 43 23.77 2.06 -9.74
CA ILE A 43 25.13 1.52 -9.57
C ILE A 43 25.81 2.37 -8.50
N PHE A 44 26.13 1.74 -7.37
CA PHE A 44 26.81 2.38 -6.26
C PHE A 44 28.32 2.12 -6.29
N PRO A 45 29.13 3.03 -5.72
CA PRO A 45 30.54 2.78 -5.49
C PRO A 45 30.72 1.83 -4.29
N GLY A 46 31.32 0.68 -4.55
CA GLY A 46 31.72 -0.33 -3.57
C GLY A 46 33.18 -0.17 -3.12
N PRO A 47 33.84 -1.26 -2.67
CA PRO A 47 35.24 -1.22 -2.25
C PRO A 47 36.18 -0.78 -3.38
N PRO A 48 37.34 -0.18 -3.04
CA PRO A 48 37.84 0.00 -1.68
C PRO A 48 37.38 1.27 -0.96
N ASN A 49 36.99 2.34 -1.66
CA ASN A 49 36.75 3.65 -1.03
C ASN A 49 35.27 4.03 -0.88
N PHE A 50 34.35 3.40 -1.62
CA PHE A 50 32.92 3.71 -1.61
C PHE A 50 32.57 5.13 -2.04
N GLU A 51 33.39 5.74 -2.90
CA GLU A 51 33.23 7.13 -3.35
C GLU A 51 32.87 7.24 -4.83
N ASP A 52 33.61 6.56 -5.72
CA ASP A 52 33.50 6.78 -7.17
C ASP A 52 33.98 5.58 -8.00
N VAL A 53 33.04 4.96 -8.70
CA VAL A 53 33.30 3.85 -9.65
C VAL A 53 34.26 4.29 -10.76
N GLN A 54 34.20 5.55 -11.20
CA GLN A 54 35.07 6.08 -12.25
C GLN A 54 36.51 6.30 -11.77
N LYS A 55 36.75 6.27 -10.45
CA LYS A 55 38.08 6.35 -9.83
C LYS A 55 38.62 4.99 -9.36
N GLY A 56 37.91 3.90 -9.65
CA GLY A 56 38.37 2.53 -9.41
C GLY A 56 37.64 1.77 -8.32
N ASP A 57 36.57 2.32 -7.74
CA ASP A 57 35.70 1.55 -6.86
C ASP A 57 34.88 0.50 -7.63
N THR A 58 34.59 -0.62 -6.98
CA THR A 58 33.83 -1.73 -7.55
C THR A 58 32.38 -1.29 -7.77
N PRO A 59 31.79 -1.45 -8.97
CA PRO A 59 30.39 -1.12 -9.19
C PRO A 59 29.47 -2.13 -8.48
N GLU A 60 28.59 -1.64 -7.61
CA GLU A 60 27.61 -2.44 -6.87
C GLU A 60 26.19 -2.11 -7.35
N PRO A 61 25.51 -3.01 -8.09
CA PRO A 61 24.11 -2.79 -8.47
C PRO A 61 23.22 -2.88 -7.24
N GLY A 62 22.30 -1.94 -7.10
CA GLY A 62 21.34 -1.93 -6.00
C GLY A 62 20.03 -1.24 -6.36
N TYR A 63 19.07 -1.31 -5.44
CA TYR A 63 17.74 -0.78 -5.64
C TYR A 63 17.41 0.31 -4.62
N ILE A 64 16.80 1.38 -5.10
CA ILE A 64 16.23 2.44 -4.27
C ILE A 64 14.72 2.50 -4.51
N LEU A 65 13.95 2.48 -3.43
CA LEU A 65 12.53 2.84 -3.47
C LEU A 65 12.38 4.33 -3.18
N LYS A 66 11.85 5.07 -4.16
CA LYS A 66 11.46 6.48 -4.00
C LYS A 66 10.02 6.56 -3.51
N LEU A 67 9.82 7.08 -2.30
CA LEU A 67 8.52 7.24 -1.67
C LEU A 67 7.80 8.49 -2.20
N ASP A 68 6.47 8.50 -2.09
CA ASP A 68 5.66 9.66 -2.44
C ASP A 68 5.72 10.75 -1.35
N ASP A 69 5.93 10.35 -0.09
CA ASP A 69 6.03 11.23 1.08
C ASP A 69 7.35 11.02 1.84
N ASN A 70 7.81 12.08 2.51
CA ASN A 70 8.95 12.01 3.42
C ASN A 70 8.60 11.21 4.70
N ILE A 71 9.55 10.40 5.16
CA ILE A 71 9.47 9.60 6.38
C ILE A 71 10.63 9.93 7.33
N CYS A 72 10.55 9.47 8.58
CA CYS A 72 11.63 9.54 9.57
C CYS A 72 11.73 8.22 10.35
N LEU A 73 12.87 8.02 11.02
CA LEU A 73 13.15 6.84 11.83
C LEU A 73 13.29 7.20 13.31
N THR A 74 12.94 6.26 14.18
CA THR A 74 13.18 6.27 15.62
C THR A 74 13.46 4.84 16.10
N GLY A 75 13.66 4.63 17.39
CA GLY A 75 13.86 3.30 17.98
C GLY A 75 15.29 2.77 17.91
N ASP A 76 16.22 3.58 17.39
CA ASP A 76 17.66 3.36 17.45
C ASP A 76 18.31 4.66 17.94
N THR A 77 19.19 4.60 18.96
CA THR A 77 19.74 5.81 19.59
C THR A 77 20.96 6.37 18.88
N ASP A 78 21.57 5.59 18.00
CA ASP A 78 22.90 5.86 17.48
C ASP A 78 22.83 6.37 16.03
N PHE A 79 21.88 5.85 15.25
CA PHE A 79 21.78 6.08 13.81
C PHE A 79 20.39 6.51 13.32
N ALA A 80 19.33 6.40 14.13
CA ALA A 80 18.01 6.94 13.77
C ALA A 80 17.80 8.33 14.39
N ASP A 81 17.52 9.32 13.55
CA ASP A 81 17.15 10.68 13.98
C ASP A 81 15.73 11.04 13.51
N PRO A 82 14.76 11.24 14.43
CA PRO A 82 13.38 11.58 14.07
C PRO A 82 13.24 12.96 13.43
N LYS A 83 14.28 13.81 13.47
CA LYS A 83 14.29 15.12 12.79
C LYS A 83 14.76 15.02 11.34
N THR A 84 15.40 13.93 10.96
CA THR A 84 15.92 13.72 9.61
C THR A 84 14.81 13.09 8.76
N LEU A 85 14.26 13.90 7.85
CA LEU A 85 13.26 13.48 6.87
C LEU A 85 13.93 13.01 5.58
N PHE A 86 13.46 11.90 5.01
CA PHE A 86 13.95 11.36 3.74
C PHE A 86 12.85 10.58 3.02
N ASP A 87 13.01 10.37 1.72
CA ASP A 87 12.03 9.70 0.85
C ASP A 87 12.65 8.58 0.00
N GLU A 88 13.89 8.18 0.29
CA GLU A 88 14.60 7.13 -0.44
C GLU A 88 15.06 6.04 0.50
N VAL A 89 14.73 4.80 0.15
CA VAL A 89 15.03 3.60 0.93
C VAL A 89 15.87 2.65 0.09
N GLN A 90 16.98 2.17 0.65
CA GLN A 90 17.78 1.13 0.01
C GLN A 90 17.10 -0.22 0.23
N LEU A 91 16.80 -0.90 -0.87
CA LEU A 91 16.17 -2.21 -0.84
C LEU A 91 17.19 -3.29 -1.20
N VAL A 92 17.24 -4.33 -0.37
CA VAL A 92 18.07 -5.51 -0.59
C VAL A 92 17.19 -6.65 -1.10
N PRO A 93 17.42 -7.16 -2.32
CA PRO A 93 16.71 -8.33 -2.82
C PRO A 93 17.07 -9.58 -2.01
N THR A 94 16.12 -10.49 -1.85
CA THR A 94 16.39 -11.87 -1.41
C THR A 94 16.54 -12.78 -2.64
N ASP A 95 16.94 -14.04 -2.42
CA ASP A 95 16.96 -15.06 -3.47
C ASP A 95 15.57 -15.24 -4.12
N GLU A 96 14.51 -14.99 -3.35
CA GLU A 96 13.12 -15.12 -3.80
C GLU A 96 12.65 -13.90 -4.61
N THR A 97 13.09 -12.68 -4.26
CA THR A 97 12.56 -11.43 -4.84
C THR A 97 13.45 -10.79 -5.91
N GLY A 98 14.70 -11.25 -6.07
CA GLY A 98 15.66 -10.64 -6.98
C GLY A 98 15.22 -10.57 -8.45
N ALA A 99 14.54 -11.62 -8.96
CA ALA A 99 14.03 -11.65 -10.33
C ALA A 99 12.87 -10.65 -10.54
N ASP A 100 11.98 -10.54 -9.55
CA ASP A 100 10.83 -9.64 -9.61
C ASP A 100 11.28 -8.18 -9.49
N MET A 101 12.21 -7.87 -8.58
CA MET A 101 12.79 -6.52 -8.47
C MET A 101 13.46 -6.07 -9.76
N LYS A 102 14.17 -6.97 -10.46
CA LYS A 102 14.77 -6.68 -11.76
C LYS A 102 13.70 -6.39 -12.84
N THR A 103 12.61 -7.14 -12.80
CA THR A 103 11.49 -7.01 -13.74
C THR A 103 10.72 -5.72 -13.52
N LEU A 104 10.48 -5.38 -12.25
CA LEU A 104 9.71 -4.22 -11.80
C LEU A 104 10.55 -2.94 -11.64
N ARG A 105 11.80 -2.95 -12.11
CA ARG A 105 12.61 -1.72 -12.15
C ARG A 105 11.84 -0.61 -12.87
N ASP A 106 12.00 0.61 -12.37
CA ASP A 106 11.36 1.83 -12.87
C ASP A 106 9.82 1.83 -12.81
N SER A 107 9.24 0.90 -12.06
CA SER A 107 7.79 0.78 -11.85
C SER A 107 7.40 1.27 -10.46
N ARG A 108 6.15 1.71 -10.31
CA ARG A 108 5.55 1.89 -8.99
C ARG A 108 5.26 0.52 -8.40
N VAL A 109 5.71 0.29 -7.18
CA VAL A 109 5.61 -0.99 -6.49
C VAL A 109 5.18 -0.79 -5.06
N HIS A 110 4.59 -1.84 -4.52
CA HIS A 110 4.51 -2.05 -3.09
C HIS A 110 5.49 -3.15 -2.69
N VAL A 111 6.23 -2.93 -1.61
CA VAL A 111 7.18 -3.90 -1.05
C VAL A 111 6.83 -4.25 0.38
N VAL A 112 6.93 -5.54 0.71
CA VAL A 112 6.93 -6.02 2.09
C VAL A 112 8.39 -6.14 2.52
N LEU A 113 8.66 -5.61 3.71
CA LEU A 113 10.00 -5.42 4.23
C LEU A 113 10.26 -6.33 5.42
N LYS A 114 11.51 -6.73 5.55
CA LYS A 114 12.04 -7.43 6.72
C LYS A 114 13.35 -6.79 7.15
N ASP A 115 13.61 -6.86 8.46
CA ASP A 115 14.82 -6.38 9.11
C ASP A 115 15.17 -4.92 8.72
N PRO A 116 14.23 -3.97 8.84
CA PRO A 116 14.52 -2.56 8.59
C PRO A 116 15.57 -2.06 9.58
N MET A 117 16.62 -1.42 9.07
CA MET A 117 17.74 -0.93 9.88
C MET A 117 18.26 0.41 9.36
N PRO A 118 18.89 1.23 10.22
CA PRO A 118 19.43 2.50 9.79
C PRO A 118 20.74 2.30 9.01
N ALA A 119 21.14 3.30 8.23
CA ALA A 119 22.46 3.30 7.62
C ALA A 119 23.58 3.46 8.68
N MET A 120 24.31 2.39 8.94
CA MET A 120 25.44 2.37 9.89
C MET A 120 26.84 2.51 9.26
N THR A 121 27.00 2.29 7.95
CA THR A 121 28.33 2.26 7.30
C THR A 121 28.30 2.94 5.93
N GLY A 122 29.47 3.21 5.34
CA GLY A 122 29.60 3.73 3.97
C GLY A 122 29.07 2.78 2.88
N HIS A 123 28.84 1.50 3.21
CA HIS A 123 28.18 0.53 2.32
C HIS A 123 26.67 0.71 2.25
N HIS A 124 26.08 1.51 3.14
CA HIS A 124 24.66 1.81 3.12
C HIS A 124 24.46 3.15 2.42
N HIS A 125 23.69 3.13 1.33
CA HIS A 125 23.53 4.24 0.43
C HIS A 125 22.29 5.09 0.74
N ARG A 126 21.39 4.67 1.65
CA ARG A 126 20.22 5.44 2.09
C ARG A 126 19.94 5.29 3.57
N PRO A 127 19.28 6.29 4.22
CA PRO A 127 19.05 6.29 5.67
C PRO A 127 18.35 5.05 6.21
N LEU A 128 17.47 4.44 5.42
CA LEU A 128 16.83 3.15 5.72
C LEU A 128 17.30 2.09 4.73
N VAL A 129 17.73 0.94 5.27
CA VAL A 129 18.03 -0.29 4.52
C VAL A 129 17.05 -1.37 4.97
N ALA A 130 16.46 -2.11 4.03
CA ALA A 130 15.55 -3.22 4.37
C ALA A 130 15.57 -4.32 3.29
N TRP A 131 15.25 -5.55 3.70
CA TRP A 131 15.17 -6.71 2.81
C TRP A 131 13.76 -6.90 2.28
N VAL A 132 13.65 -7.13 0.98
CA VAL A 132 12.35 -7.27 0.31
C VAL A 132 11.91 -8.74 0.33
N THR A 133 10.86 -9.04 1.08
CA THR A 133 10.29 -10.39 1.18
C THR A 133 9.13 -10.62 0.22
N ALA A 134 8.49 -9.54 -0.24
CA ALA A 134 7.55 -9.57 -1.35
C ALA A 134 7.56 -8.23 -2.09
N ILE A 135 7.33 -8.26 -3.39
CA ILE A 135 7.20 -7.07 -4.23
C ILE A 135 6.09 -7.28 -5.25
N GLU A 136 5.25 -6.27 -5.39
CA GLU A 136 4.15 -6.26 -6.34
C GLU A 136 4.09 -4.94 -7.08
N PRO A 137 3.74 -4.94 -8.38
CA PRO A 137 3.44 -3.71 -9.07
C PRO A 137 2.21 -3.05 -8.45
N GLN A 138 2.24 -1.72 -8.37
CA GLN A 138 1.11 -0.92 -7.88
C GLN A 138 0.41 -0.22 -9.05
N GLY A 139 -0.92 -0.14 -9.00
CA GLY A 139 -1.73 0.59 -9.97
C GLY A 139 -1.51 2.11 -9.91
N ASP A 140 -1.71 2.77 -11.04
CA ASP A 140 -1.99 4.22 -11.07
C ASP A 140 -3.52 4.37 -11.16
N PRO A 141 -4.20 4.82 -10.09
CA PRO A 141 -5.67 4.91 -10.07
C PRO A 141 -6.22 5.75 -11.22
N THR A 142 -5.46 6.74 -11.73
CA THR A 142 -5.91 7.59 -12.84
C THR A 142 -5.94 6.85 -14.17
N LYS A 143 -5.09 5.83 -14.35
CA LYS A 143 -5.09 4.96 -15.53
C LYS A 143 -6.20 3.92 -15.50
N ASN A 144 -6.77 3.66 -14.31
CA ASN A 144 -7.87 2.71 -14.15
C ASN A 144 -9.22 3.31 -14.64
N TYR A 145 -9.34 4.63 -14.73
CA TYR A 145 -10.60 5.30 -15.10
C TYR A 145 -11.12 4.87 -16.48
N GLY A 146 -12.39 4.51 -16.53
CA GLY A 146 -13.07 4.07 -17.75
C GLY A 146 -12.72 2.64 -18.22
N THR A 147 -11.90 1.91 -17.46
CA THR A 147 -11.53 0.51 -17.75
C THR A 147 -12.36 -0.46 -16.91
N ALA A 148 -12.15 -1.78 -17.06
CA ALA A 148 -12.79 -2.75 -16.19
C ALA A 148 -12.31 -2.68 -14.72
N ALA A 149 -11.18 -2.01 -14.45
CA ALA A 149 -10.69 -1.76 -13.10
C ALA A 149 -11.70 -0.97 -12.27
N THR A 150 -12.45 -0.02 -12.85
CA THR A 150 -13.46 0.75 -12.10
C THR A 150 -14.57 -0.13 -11.55
N THR A 151 -14.93 -1.23 -12.23
CA THR A 151 -15.89 -2.21 -11.70
C THR A 151 -15.30 -2.95 -10.51
N VAL A 152 -14.00 -3.30 -10.56
CA VAL A 152 -13.30 -3.97 -9.46
C VAL A 152 -13.19 -3.05 -8.25
N GLU A 153 -12.76 -1.80 -8.45
CA GLU A 153 -12.72 -0.77 -7.41
C GLU A 153 -14.10 -0.57 -6.77
N ALA A 154 -15.15 -0.38 -7.57
CA ALA A 154 -16.51 -0.19 -7.05
C ALA A 154 -17.04 -1.39 -6.27
N PHE A 155 -16.69 -2.62 -6.69
CA PHE A 155 -16.98 -3.83 -5.93
C PHE A 155 -16.35 -3.80 -4.54
N TYR A 156 -15.03 -3.59 -4.46
CA TYR A 156 -14.33 -3.56 -3.18
C TYR A 156 -14.77 -2.38 -2.31
N LYS A 157 -15.02 -1.20 -2.89
CA LYS A 157 -15.61 -0.05 -2.18
C LYS A 157 -16.97 -0.35 -1.55
N ALA A 158 -17.81 -1.15 -2.21
CA ALA A 158 -19.07 -1.60 -1.61
C ALA A 158 -18.84 -2.60 -0.45
N LEU A 159 -17.77 -3.40 -0.50
CA LEU A 159 -17.38 -4.27 0.62
C LEU A 159 -16.84 -3.48 1.81
N GLU A 160 -16.12 -2.37 1.59
CA GLU A 160 -15.65 -1.48 2.67
C GLU A 160 -16.82 -0.96 3.53
N THR A 161 -17.99 -0.75 2.94
CA THR A 161 -19.20 -0.31 3.65
C THR A 161 -20.09 -1.46 4.12
N GLY A 162 -19.66 -2.72 3.96
CA GLY A 162 -20.47 -3.91 4.29
C GLY A 162 -21.71 -4.09 3.42
N ASP A 163 -21.83 -3.36 2.30
CA ASP A 163 -23.00 -3.39 1.42
C ASP A 163 -22.84 -4.47 0.36
N GLY A 164 -23.06 -5.71 0.78
CA GLY A 164 -23.10 -6.87 -0.10
C GLY A 164 -24.16 -6.80 -1.21
N MET A 165 -25.24 -6.04 -1.02
CA MET A 165 -26.25 -5.84 -2.05
C MET A 165 -25.73 -4.94 -3.16
N LEU A 166 -25.04 -3.85 -2.83
CA LEU A 166 -24.34 -3.02 -3.80
C LEU A 166 -23.19 -3.78 -4.46
N ALA A 167 -22.37 -4.49 -3.67
CA ALA A 167 -21.22 -5.23 -4.16
C ALA A 167 -21.62 -6.29 -5.21
N ALA A 168 -22.67 -7.06 -4.94
CA ALA A 168 -23.14 -8.09 -5.86
C ALA A 168 -23.52 -7.56 -7.26
N ARG A 169 -23.87 -6.27 -7.41
CA ARG A 169 -24.22 -5.68 -8.71
C ARG A 169 -23.05 -5.63 -9.69
N PHE A 170 -21.82 -5.70 -9.19
CA PHE A 170 -20.60 -5.68 -9.98
C PHE A 170 -20.12 -7.08 -10.39
N ILE A 171 -20.75 -8.15 -9.87
CA ILE A 171 -20.43 -9.54 -10.20
C ILE A 171 -21.39 -10.03 -11.28
N ILE A 172 -20.96 -10.98 -12.12
CA ILE A 172 -21.86 -11.64 -13.06
C ILE A 172 -23.08 -12.26 -12.33
N PRO A 173 -24.33 -12.06 -12.81
CA PRO A 173 -25.53 -12.46 -12.07
C PRO A 173 -25.57 -13.93 -11.67
N GLU A 174 -25.03 -14.82 -12.51
CA GLU A 174 -25.05 -16.27 -12.27
C GLU A 174 -24.26 -16.66 -11.00
N LYS A 175 -23.34 -15.81 -10.55
CA LYS A 175 -22.56 -16.03 -9.32
C LYS A 175 -23.17 -15.44 -8.06
N THR A 176 -24.18 -14.58 -8.19
CA THR A 176 -24.78 -13.88 -7.04
C THR A 176 -26.09 -14.50 -6.57
N GLU A 177 -26.61 -15.50 -7.28
CA GLU A 177 -27.87 -16.15 -6.92
C GLU A 177 -27.80 -16.84 -5.55
N LYS A 178 -26.69 -17.55 -5.26
CA LYS A 178 -26.48 -18.33 -4.04
C LYS A 178 -24.99 -18.42 -3.68
N GLY A 179 -24.70 -18.83 -2.45
CA GLY A 179 -23.33 -19.05 -1.98
C GLY A 179 -22.64 -17.80 -1.44
N LEU A 180 -21.30 -17.83 -1.43
CA LEU A 180 -20.46 -16.80 -0.77
C LEU A 180 -20.54 -15.43 -1.45
N LEU A 181 -20.84 -15.39 -2.74
CA LEU A 181 -20.97 -14.15 -3.51
C LEU A 181 -22.41 -13.63 -3.59
N SER A 182 -23.35 -14.25 -2.87
CA SER A 182 -24.71 -13.72 -2.77
C SER A 182 -24.76 -12.44 -1.93
N PRO A 183 -25.70 -11.52 -2.20
CA PRO A 183 -25.84 -10.26 -1.46
C PRO A 183 -25.83 -10.43 0.05
N GLY A 184 -26.64 -11.37 0.56
CA GLY A 184 -26.76 -11.62 1.99
C GLY A 184 -25.51 -12.24 2.61
N SER A 185 -24.79 -13.10 1.87
CA SER A 185 -23.51 -13.66 2.35
C SER A 185 -22.42 -12.58 2.42
N LEU A 186 -22.32 -11.74 1.40
CA LEU A 186 -21.36 -10.63 1.36
C LEU A 186 -21.62 -9.64 2.49
N SER A 187 -22.87 -9.18 2.67
CA SER A 187 -23.23 -8.29 3.77
C SER A 187 -22.97 -8.90 5.14
N ARG A 188 -23.29 -10.20 5.32
CA ARG A 188 -23.06 -10.88 6.60
C ARG A 188 -21.59 -10.98 6.94
N PHE A 189 -20.72 -11.26 5.97
CA PHE A 189 -19.29 -11.38 6.25
C PHE A 189 -18.65 -10.00 6.40
N TYR A 190 -18.68 -9.19 5.35
CA TYR A 190 -17.94 -7.92 5.30
C TYR A 190 -18.56 -6.83 6.19
N GLY A 191 -19.87 -6.89 6.48
CA GLY A 191 -20.54 -5.94 7.37
C GLY A 191 -20.37 -6.21 8.86
N ASN A 192 -19.81 -7.36 9.24
CA ASN A 192 -19.57 -7.74 10.64
C ASN A 192 -18.08 -7.77 11.01
N LEU A 193 -17.20 -7.22 10.16
CA LEU A 193 -15.78 -7.12 10.46
C LEU A 193 -15.53 -6.13 11.60
N ASP A 194 -14.57 -6.44 12.47
CA ASP A 194 -14.16 -5.53 13.55
C ASP A 194 -13.48 -4.27 13.00
N GLU A 195 -12.65 -4.45 11.96
CA GLU A 195 -12.16 -3.37 11.12
C GLU A 195 -12.65 -3.64 9.69
N PRO A 196 -13.39 -2.68 9.07
CA PRO A 196 -13.90 -2.85 7.72
C PRO A 196 -12.80 -3.19 6.73
N LEU A 197 -13.19 -3.81 5.61
CA LEU A 197 -12.27 -3.96 4.50
C LEU A 197 -11.77 -2.60 4.03
N GLU A 198 -10.48 -2.52 3.77
CA GLU A 198 -9.82 -1.39 3.13
C GLU A 198 -9.16 -1.88 1.84
N LEU A 199 -9.57 -1.31 0.70
CA LEU A 199 -8.91 -1.52 -0.58
C LEU A 199 -7.64 -0.67 -0.62
N HIS A 200 -6.48 -1.33 -0.71
CA HIS A 200 -5.21 -0.65 -0.80
C HIS A 200 -4.78 -0.37 -2.24
N ASP A 201 -4.96 -1.32 -3.16
CA ASP A 201 -4.57 -1.13 -4.55
C ASP A 201 -5.34 -2.01 -5.54
N VAL A 202 -5.46 -1.53 -6.78
CA VAL A 202 -5.92 -2.29 -7.95
C VAL A 202 -4.94 -2.07 -9.10
N HIS A 203 -4.17 -3.10 -9.41
CA HIS A 203 -3.18 -3.09 -10.49
C HIS A 203 -3.65 -3.94 -11.68
N ALA A 204 -3.64 -3.37 -12.88
CA ALA A 204 -3.99 -4.10 -14.10
C ALA A 204 -2.86 -5.04 -14.53
N LEU A 205 -3.11 -6.35 -14.53
CA LEU A 205 -2.22 -7.37 -15.08
C LEU A 205 -2.47 -7.62 -16.58
N ALA A 206 -3.70 -7.34 -17.03
CA ALA A 206 -4.18 -7.37 -18.41
C ALA A 206 -5.50 -6.56 -18.49
N ASP A 207 -6.05 -6.38 -19.70
CA ASP A 207 -7.31 -5.65 -19.91
C ASP A 207 -8.49 -6.19 -19.09
N ASP A 208 -8.50 -7.49 -18.81
CA ASP A 208 -9.56 -8.19 -18.07
C ASP A 208 -9.11 -8.79 -16.73
N ARG A 209 -7.84 -8.61 -16.35
CA ARG A 209 -7.26 -9.26 -15.16
C ARG A 209 -6.55 -8.25 -14.27
N PHE A 210 -6.90 -8.25 -12.99
CA PHE A 210 -6.45 -7.27 -12.01
C PHE A 210 -5.90 -7.97 -10.77
N LEU A 211 -4.78 -7.48 -10.25
CA LEU A 211 -4.31 -7.81 -8.91
C LEU A 211 -4.93 -6.80 -7.94
N VAL A 212 -5.51 -7.28 -6.86
CA VAL A 212 -6.14 -6.45 -5.83
C VAL A 212 -5.50 -6.74 -4.49
N ARG A 213 -5.22 -5.66 -3.74
CA ARG A 213 -4.73 -5.72 -2.37
C ARG A 213 -5.72 -5.08 -1.42
N TYR A 214 -5.97 -5.76 -0.31
CA TYR A 214 -6.93 -5.31 0.68
C TYR A 214 -6.54 -5.76 2.08
N ARG A 215 -7.06 -5.08 3.09
CA ARG A 215 -6.86 -5.46 4.49
C ARG A 215 -8.18 -5.43 5.25
N PHE A 216 -8.33 -6.29 6.25
CA PHE A 216 -9.39 -6.18 7.26
C PHE A 216 -9.02 -6.92 8.55
N ARG A 217 -9.81 -6.71 9.61
CA ARG A 217 -9.72 -7.48 10.86
C ARG A 217 -11.05 -8.15 11.21
N ASP A 218 -10.96 -9.42 11.60
CA ASP A 218 -12.07 -10.27 12.02
C ASP A 218 -11.66 -11.00 13.32
N GLY A 219 -12.03 -10.43 14.46
CA GLY A 219 -11.55 -10.86 15.78
C GLY A 219 -10.03 -10.65 15.92
N GLU A 220 -9.33 -11.72 16.30
CA GLU A 220 -7.86 -11.73 16.39
C GLU A 220 -7.16 -11.87 15.03
N ARG A 221 -7.91 -12.23 13.98
CA ARG A 221 -7.35 -12.46 12.65
C ARG A 221 -7.27 -11.16 11.87
N ILE A 222 -6.04 -10.75 11.58
CA ILE A 222 -5.74 -9.70 10.61
C ILE A 222 -5.51 -10.37 9.26
N CYS A 223 -6.25 -9.93 8.25
CA CYS A 223 -6.11 -10.36 6.87
C CYS A 223 -5.46 -9.22 6.08
N ASP A 224 -4.30 -9.47 5.49
CA ASP A 224 -3.60 -8.61 4.53
C ASP A 224 -3.58 -9.37 3.21
N GLY A 225 -4.69 -9.25 2.48
CA GLY A 225 -5.09 -10.14 1.42
C GLY A 225 -4.67 -9.67 0.04
N ARG A 226 -4.44 -10.65 -0.83
CA ARG A 226 -4.22 -10.46 -2.26
C ARG A 226 -5.20 -11.32 -3.04
N ALA A 227 -5.73 -10.79 -4.14
CA ALA A 227 -6.56 -11.57 -5.04
C ALA A 227 -6.39 -11.15 -6.50
N THR A 228 -6.44 -12.14 -7.38
CA THR A 228 -6.57 -11.93 -8.81
C THR A 228 -8.05 -11.90 -9.19
N VAL A 229 -8.49 -10.78 -9.74
CA VAL A 229 -9.85 -10.57 -10.24
C VAL A 229 -9.85 -10.66 -11.77
N THR A 230 -10.72 -11.50 -12.31
CA THR A 230 -10.98 -11.56 -13.75
C THR A 230 -12.35 -10.95 -14.03
N THR A 231 -12.42 -10.08 -15.02
CA THR A 231 -13.64 -9.42 -15.47
C THR A 231 -14.10 -9.96 -16.82
N THR A 232 -15.33 -9.63 -17.20
CA THR A 232 -15.87 -9.88 -18.54
C THR A 232 -16.76 -8.70 -18.92
N ARG A 233 -16.83 -8.39 -20.22
CA ARG A 233 -17.78 -7.39 -20.73
C ARG A 233 -19.09 -8.05 -21.18
N ARG A 234 -20.22 -7.45 -20.84
CA ARG A 234 -21.58 -7.80 -21.30
C ARG A 234 -22.35 -6.50 -21.53
N ASP A 235 -22.91 -6.32 -22.73
CA ASP A 235 -23.69 -5.13 -23.11
C ASP A 235 -22.98 -3.80 -22.77
N GLY A 236 -21.68 -3.72 -23.10
CA GLY A 236 -20.85 -2.54 -22.85
C GLY A 236 -20.45 -2.30 -21.38
N ARG A 237 -20.85 -3.18 -20.45
CA ARG A 237 -20.53 -3.08 -19.02
C ARG A 237 -19.55 -4.17 -18.60
N ALA A 238 -18.58 -3.84 -17.76
CA ALA A 238 -17.68 -4.81 -17.15
C ALA A 238 -18.30 -5.40 -15.88
N PHE A 239 -18.14 -6.71 -15.71
CA PHE A 239 -18.56 -7.47 -14.54
C PHE A 239 -17.42 -8.35 -14.04
N ILE A 240 -17.33 -8.55 -12.74
CA ILE A 240 -16.44 -9.53 -12.13
C ILE A 240 -16.93 -10.93 -12.47
N LYS A 241 -16.11 -11.66 -13.22
CA LYS A 241 -16.33 -13.06 -13.60
C LYS A 241 -15.80 -14.01 -12.55
N SER A 242 -14.65 -13.73 -11.95
CA SER A 242 -14.04 -14.55 -10.91
C SER A 242 -13.10 -13.74 -10.02
N ILE A 243 -12.99 -14.19 -8.78
CA ILE A 243 -12.02 -13.71 -7.80
C ILE A 243 -11.29 -14.96 -7.30
N ARG A 244 -9.96 -14.91 -7.31
CA ARG A 244 -9.10 -15.97 -6.79
C ARG A 244 -8.19 -15.35 -5.73
N ALA A 245 -8.37 -15.74 -4.47
CA ALA A 245 -7.45 -15.35 -3.41
C ALA A 245 -6.05 -15.94 -3.70
N ASP A 246 -5.03 -15.09 -3.61
CA ASP A 246 -3.63 -15.43 -3.83
C ASP A 246 -2.92 -15.71 -2.50
N SER A 247 -3.16 -14.89 -1.47
CA SER A 247 -2.65 -15.11 -0.12
C SER A 247 -3.30 -14.17 0.90
N GLY A 248 -2.90 -14.33 2.17
CA GLY A 248 -3.13 -13.37 3.24
C GLY A 248 -4.42 -13.56 4.04
N CYS A 249 -5.32 -14.35 3.47
CA CYS A 249 -6.62 -14.76 3.99
C CYS A 249 -7.03 -16.04 3.21
#